data_AF-A0A977KBI5-F1
#
_entry.id   AF-A0A977KBI5-F1
#
_cell.length_a   1.000
_cell.length_b   1.000
_cell.length_c   1.000
_cell.angle_alpha   90.00
_cell.angle_beta   90.00
_cell.angle_gamma   90.00
#
_symmetry.space_group_name_H-M   'P 1'
#
loop_
_entity.id
_entity.type
_entity.pdbx_description
1 polymer ?
#
loop_
_entity_poly.entity_id
_entity_poly.type
_entity_poly.pdbx_seq_one_letter_code
_entity_poly.pdbx_strand_id
1 'polypeptide(L)'
;MPPKGPMKPKEVINASILFYILGLSLRKSSIAIKEIFKLRISHETIRKYVRKFGFKMRRLNENHFSNEVHLDDTMIKLNSYYVYLFVAFDEANRNYALVYLSKRKSSKAVKRVIKKLRRLGIRRIITDGAKQYNVIKNWA
;
A
#
# COMPACT_ATOMS: atom_id res chain seq x y z
N MET A 1 24.68 17.65 -19.25
CA MET A 1 25.75 17.61 -18.23
C MET A 1 25.11 17.19 -16.91
N PRO A 2 25.51 16.08 -16.26
CA PRO A 2 24.95 15.75 -14.94
C PRO A 2 25.41 16.80 -13.91
N PRO A 3 24.61 17.09 -12.88
CA PRO A 3 24.90 18.15 -11.90
C PRO A 3 26.21 17.87 -11.13
N LYS A 4 27.08 18.88 -11.06
CA LYS A 4 28.41 18.90 -10.41
C LYS A 4 28.34 19.25 -8.91
N GLY A 5 27.65 18.47 -8.09
CA GLY A 5 27.65 18.64 -6.63
C GLY A 5 27.70 17.29 -5.91
N PRO A 6 28.18 17.22 -4.65
CA PRO A 6 28.13 15.98 -3.88
C PRO A 6 26.68 15.54 -3.73
N MET A 7 26.35 14.33 -4.22
CA MET A 7 25.00 13.77 -4.15
C MET A 7 24.48 13.79 -2.72
N LYS A 8 23.28 14.36 -2.50
CA LYS A 8 22.69 14.41 -1.17
C LYS A 8 22.14 13.02 -0.83
N PRO A 9 22.56 12.37 0.28
CA PRO A 9 22.10 11.02 0.65
C PRO A 9 20.57 10.87 0.69
N LYS A 10 19.86 11.97 1.00
CA LYS A 10 18.40 12.02 1.06
C LYS A 10 17.73 11.80 -0.30
N GLU A 11 18.29 12.32 -1.39
CA GLU A 11 17.70 12.21 -2.74
C GLU A 11 17.74 10.77 -3.23
N VAL A 12 18.89 10.09 -3.03
CA VAL A 12 19.05 8.67 -3.35
C VAL A 12 18.09 7.81 -2.54
N ILE A 13 17.92 8.09 -1.24
CA ILE A 13 16.96 7.38 -0.39
C ILE A 13 15.53 7.58 -0.89
N ASN A 14 15.11 8.82 -1.15
CA ASN A 14 13.77 9.12 -1.63
C ASN A 14 13.49 8.45 -2.98
N ALA A 15 14.40 8.53 -3.94
CA ALA A 15 14.27 7.88 -5.24
C ALA A 15 14.19 6.35 -5.10
N SER A 16 15.01 5.76 -4.22
CA SER A 16 14.99 4.32 -3.96
C SER A 16 13.61 3.85 -3.45
N ILE A 17 13.01 4.62 -2.54
CA ILE A 17 11.68 4.32 -1.99
C ILE A 17 10.60 4.57 -3.03
N LEU A 18 10.68 5.67 -3.79
CA LEU A 18 9.73 6.00 -4.84
C LEU A 18 9.68 4.90 -5.90
N PHE A 19 10.82 4.46 -6.44
CA PHE A 19 10.86 3.38 -7.43
C PHE A 19 10.24 2.09 -6.92
N TYR A 20 10.52 1.74 -5.65
CA TYR A 20 9.89 0.57 -5.03
C TYR A 20 8.36 0.72 -4.91
N ILE A 21 7.86 1.89 -4.49
CA ILE A 21 6.43 2.17 -4.38
C ILE A 21 5.74 2.14 -5.77
N LEU A 22 6.44 2.59 -6.81
CA LEU A 22 5.98 2.52 -8.20
C LEU A 22 6.04 1.10 -8.81
N GLY A 23 6.36 0.07 -8.00
CA GLY A 23 6.26 -1.33 -8.40
C GLY A 23 7.56 -1.95 -8.93
N LEU A 24 8.69 -1.24 -8.90
CA LEU A 24 9.97 -1.87 -9.24
C LEU A 24 10.38 -2.84 -8.13
N SER A 25 10.90 -4.01 -8.52
CA SER A 25 11.56 -4.91 -7.57
C SER A 25 12.80 -4.23 -6.96
N LEU A 26 13.23 -4.66 -5.77
CA LEU A 26 14.42 -4.10 -5.12
C LEU A 26 15.67 -4.12 -6.02
N ARG A 27 15.80 -5.14 -6.87
CA ARG A 27 16.88 -5.25 -7.86
C ARG A 27 16.70 -4.27 -9.02
N LYS A 28 15.48 -4.11 -9.55
CA LYS A 28 15.18 -3.11 -10.58
C LYS A 28 15.37 -1.69 -10.05
N SER A 29 14.95 -1.40 -8.82
CA SER A 29 15.21 -0.12 -8.17
C SER A 29 16.71 0.15 -8.01
N SER A 30 17.51 -0.86 -7.68
CA SER A 30 18.98 -0.74 -7.59
C SER A 30 19.61 -0.42 -8.95
N ILE A 31 19.12 -1.05 -10.02
CA ILE A 31 19.51 -0.73 -11.39
C ILE A 31 19.10 0.71 -11.75
N ALA A 32 17.86 1.11 -11.46
CA ALA A 32 17.39 2.47 -11.73
C ALA A 32 18.23 3.54 -11.00
N ILE A 33 18.59 3.30 -9.74
CA ILE A 33 19.49 4.19 -8.99
C ILE A 33 20.87 4.26 -9.65
N LYS A 34 21.43 3.12 -10.09
CA LYS A 34 22.70 3.10 -10.81
C LYS A 34 22.62 3.91 -12.11
N GLU A 35 21.54 3.77 -12.88
CA GLU A 35 21.43 4.45 -14.17
C GLU A 35 21.22 5.96 -14.04
N ILE A 36 20.40 6.40 -13.08
CA ILE A 36 20.04 7.81 -12.89
C ILE A 36 21.11 8.57 -12.10
N PHE A 37 21.58 7.98 -10.99
CA PHE A 37 22.50 8.64 -10.05
C PHE A 37 23.97 8.24 -10.25
N LYS A 38 24.26 7.31 -11.17
CA LYS A 38 25.61 6.72 -11.37
C LYS A 38 26.22 6.16 -10.08
N LEU A 39 25.36 5.73 -9.16
CA LEU A 39 25.73 5.19 -7.85
C LEU A 39 25.32 3.72 -7.74
N ARG A 40 26.28 2.84 -7.42
CA ARG A 40 26.02 1.42 -7.24
C ARG A 40 25.66 1.11 -5.79
N ILE A 41 24.37 0.91 -5.52
CA ILE A 41 23.88 0.39 -4.23
C ILE A 41 23.24 -0.99 -4.42
N SER A 42 23.33 -1.84 -3.40
CA SER A 42 22.71 -3.17 -3.47
C SER A 42 21.19 -3.11 -3.27
N HIS A 43 20.49 -4.14 -3.75
CA HIS A 43 19.05 -4.30 -3.48
C HIS A 43 18.76 -4.43 -1.97
N GLU A 44 19.69 -4.93 -1.16
CA GLU A 44 19.58 -4.96 0.31
C GLU A 44 19.67 -3.56 0.93
N THR A 45 20.50 -2.66 0.37
CA THR A 45 20.51 -1.26 0.79
C THR A 45 19.15 -0.61 0.54
N ILE A 46 18.55 -0.84 -0.62
CA ILE A 46 17.20 -0.35 -0.93
C ILE A 46 16.16 -0.95 0.03
N ARG A 47 16.24 -2.26 0.30
CA ARG A 47 15.36 -2.92 1.28
C ARG A 47 15.44 -2.25 2.65
N LYS A 48 16.66 -1.93 3.12
CA LYS A 48 16.87 -1.20 4.39
C LYS A 48 16.24 0.20 4.33
N TYR A 49 16.38 0.93 3.23
CA TYR A 49 15.75 2.25 3.06
C TYR A 49 14.22 2.17 3.08
N VAL A 50 13.62 1.26 2.31
CA VAL A 50 12.17 1.06 2.28
C VAL A 50 11.64 0.68 3.66
N ARG A 51 12.29 -0.27 4.36
CA ARG A 51 11.86 -0.67 5.71
C ARG A 51 12.00 0.45 6.74
N LYS A 52 13.06 1.25 6.67
CA LYS A 52 13.33 2.33 7.64
C LYS A 52 12.51 3.59 7.39
N PHE A 53 12.26 3.93 6.13
CA PHE A 53 11.73 5.24 5.74
C PHE A 53 10.44 5.18 4.91
N GLY A 54 10.07 4.03 4.34
CA GLY A 54 8.89 3.91 3.46
C GLY A 54 7.58 4.33 4.11
N PHE A 55 7.41 4.12 5.41
CA PHE A 55 6.21 4.56 6.14
C PHE A 55 6.05 6.09 6.16
N LYS A 56 7.16 6.85 6.16
CA LYS A 56 7.09 8.32 6.18
C LYS A 56 6.53 8.90 4.88
N MET A 57 6.71 8.19 3.75
CA MET A 57 6.13 8.59 2.47
C MET A 57 4.64 8.25 2.36
N ARG A 58 4.13 7.29 3.13
CA ARG A 58 2.71 6.91 3.14
C ARG A 58 1.81 7.99 3.75
N ARG A 59 2.37 8.85 4.59
CA ARG A 59 1.65 9.89 5.37
C ARG A 59 1.13 11.08 4.56
N LEU A 60 1.43 11.18 3.26
CA LEU A 60 1.07 12.36 2.48
C LEU A 60 -0.44 12.51 2.20
N ASN A 61 -1.25 11.45 2.42
CA ASN A 61 -2.68 11.46 2.10
C ASN A 61 -3.61 11.13 3.29
N GLU A 62 -3.14 11.16 4.54
CA GLU A 62 -3.82 10.46 5.65
C GLU A 62 -5.11 11.11 6.22
N ASN A 63 -5.55 12.29 5.78
CA ASN A 63 -6.52 13.06 6.59
C ASN A 63 -7.89 13.36 5.95
N HIS A 64 -8.15 12.97 4.71
CA HIS A 64 -9.46 13.19 4.10
C HIS A 64 -9.92 11.93 3.37
N PHE A 65 -10.74 11.13 4.05
CA PHE A 65 -11.53 10.09 3.41
C PHE A 65 -12.95 10.59 3.23
N SER A 66 -13.56 10.25 2.10
CA SER A 66 -14.99 10.41 1.90
C SER A 66 -15.73 9.45 2.83
N ASN A 67 -17.05 9.58 2.89
CA ASN A 67 -17.88 8.65 3.67
C ASN A 67 -18.15 7.34 2.91
N GLU A 68 -17.62 7.15 1.70
CA GLU A 68 -17.89 6.01 0.80
C GLU A 68 -16.57 5.34 0.36
N VAL A 69 -16.53 4.01 0.33
CA VAL A 69 -15.37 3.26 -0.17
C VAL A 69 -15.79 2.05 -0.98
N HIS A 70 -14.94 1.65 -1.92
CA HIS A 70 -15.01 0.38 -2.62
C HIS A 70 -14.14 -0.63 -1.89
N LEU A 71 -14.74 -1.73 -1.43
CA LEU A 71 -14.05 -2.80 -0.73
C LEU A 71 -13.95 -4.03 -1.61
N ASP A 72 -12.72 -4.49 -1.83
CA ASP A 72 -12.41 -5.71 -2.56
C ASP A 72 -11.40 -6.59 -1.80
N ASP A 73 -11.26 -7.85 -2.20
CA ASP A 73 -10.29 -8.80 -1.65
C ASP A 73 -9.52 -9.56 -2.74
N THR A 74 -8.20 -9.64 -2.56
CA THR A 74 -7.30 -10.37 -3.46
C THR A 74 -6.50 -11.40 -2.68
N MET A 75 -6.44 -12.63 -3.17
CA MET A 75 -5.55 -13.64 -2.61
C MET A 75 -4.11 -13.35 -3.08
N ILE A 76 -3.19 -13.20 -2.13
CA ILE A 76 -1.77 -12.97 -2.40
C ILE A 76 -0.94 -14.09 -1.77
N LYS A 77 0.16 -14.44 -2.43
CA LYS A 77 1.14 -15.39 -1.90
C LYS A 77 2.15 -14.66 -1.02
N LEU A 78 2.24 -15.05 0.24
CA LEU A 78 3.21 -14.53 1.20
C LEU A 78 4.15 -15.67 1.61
N ASN A 79 5.38 -15.62 1.10
CA ASN A 79 6.33 -16.73 1.16
C ASN A 79 5.71 -18.04 0.63
N SER A 80 5.50 -19.03 1.50
CA SER A 80 5.00 -20.35 1.15
C SER A 80 3.49 -20.52 1.38
N TYR A 81 2.77 -19.49 1.85
CA TYR A 81 1.34 -19.59 2.14
C TYR A 81 0.53 -18.48 1.48
N TYR A 82 -0.75 -18.72 1.26
CA TYR A 82 -1.69 -17.75 0.71
C TYR A 82 -2.43 -17.00 1.82
N VAL A 83 -2.61 -15.70 1.63
CA VAL A 83 -3.42 -14.83 2.49
C VAL A 83 -4.34 -13.98 1.64
N TYR A 84 -5.37 -13.41 2.26
CA TYR A 84 -6.31 -12.50 1.61
C TYR A 84 -6.01 -11.07 2.05
N LEU A 85 -5.79 -10.21 1.05
CA LEU A 85 -5.62 -8.77 1.19
C LEU A 85 -6.96 -8.10 0.90
N PHE A 86 -7.55 -7.49 1.92
CA PHE A 86 -8.72 -6.64 1.78
C PHE A 86 -8.26 -5.20 1.61
N VAL A 87 -8.74 -4.53 0.57
CA VAL A 87 -8.43 -3.13 0.26
C VAL A 87 -9.73 -2.34 0.20
N ALA A 88 -9.81 -1.28 0.99
CA ALA A 88 -10.87 -0.28 0.89
C ALA A 88 -10.29 0.97 0.21
N PHE A 89 -10.78 1.25 -0.98
CA PHE A 89 -10.37 2.37 -1.81
C PHE A 89 -11.43 3.47 -1.79
N ASP A 90 -11.03 4.68 -1.46
CA ASP A 90 -11.84 5.88 -1.56
C ASP A 90 -11.61 6.49 -2.95
N GLU A 91 -12.59 6.30 -3.84
CA GLU A 91 -12.51 6.76 -5.22
C GLU A 91 -12.44 8.28 -5.31
N ALA A 92 -13.21 8.99 -4.48
CA ALA A 92 -13.30 10.45 -4.51
C ALA A 92 -11.95 11.11 -4.21
N ASN A 93 -11.21 10.60 -3.23
CA ASN A 93 -9.90 11.12 -2.85
C ASN A 93 -8.72 10.34 -3.46
N ARG A 94 -9.00 9.34 -4.32
CA ARG A 94 -8.01 8.43 -4.94
C ARG A 94 -7.02 7.85 -3.94
N ASN A 95 -7.52 7.38 -2.81
CA ASN A 95 -6.68 6.95 -1.69
C ASN A 95 -7.16 5.64 -1.06
N TYR A 96 -6.25 4.93 -0.39
CA TYR A 96 -6.58 3.70 0.33
C TYR A 96 -6.99 4.02 1.77
N ALA A 97 -8.29 3.95 2.06
CA ALA A 97 -8.83 4.14 3.40
C ALA A 97 -8.37 3.04 4.37
N LEU A 98 -8.28 1.79 3.89
CA LEU A 98 -7.84 0.67 4.71
C LEU A 98 -7.18 -0.41 3.87
N VAL A 99 -6.13 -1.00 4.43
CA VAL A 99 -5.52 -2.25 3.95
C VAL A 99 -5.51 -3.24 5.10
N TYR A 100 -6.09 -4.43 4.90
CA TYR A 100 -6.24 -5.44 5.94
C TYR A 100 -5.86 -6.84 5.43
N LEU A 101 -4.97 -7.53 6.16
CA LEU A 101 -4.59 -8.90 5.85
C LEU A 101 -5.35 -9.91 6.73
N SER A 102 -5.81 -11.00 6.10
CA SER A 102 -6.45 -12.13 6.76
C SER A 102 -5.90 -13.45 6.23
N LYS A 103 -5.74 -14.46 7.09
CA LYS A 103 -5.40 -15.82 6.65
C LYS A 103 -6.55 -16.52 5.89
N ARG A 104 -7.78 -16.04 6.01
CA ARG A 104 -8.98 -16.66 5.42
C ARG A 104 -9.92 -15.62 4.81
N LYS A 105 -10.44 -15.91 3.62
CA LYS A 105 -11.59 -15.22 3.01
C LYS A 105 -12.85 -15.62 3.75
N SER A 106 -13.29 -14.76 4.67
CA SER A 106 -14.40 -15.09 5.56
C SER A 106 -15.19 -13.85 5.97
N SER A 107 -16.48 -14.03 6.22
CA SER A 107 -17.34 -13.00 6.78
C SER A 107 -16.83 -12.47 8.13
N LYS A 108 -16.10 -13.26 8.92
CA LYS A 108 -15.45 -12.80 10.16
C LYS A 108 -14.31 -11.81 9.87
N ALA A 109 -13.54 -12.01 8.80
CA ALA A 109 -12.54 -11.05 8.35
C ALA A 109 -13.21 -9.76 7.86
N VAL A 110 -14.26 -9.87 7.04
CA VAL A 110 -15.03 -8.72 6.56
C VAL A 110 -15.63 -7.92 7.72
N LYS A 111 -16.22 -8.55 8.74
CA LYS A 111 -16.71 -7.86 9.96
C LYS A 111 -15.61 -7.03 10.65
N ARG A 112 -14.37 -7.51 10.67
CA ARG A 112 -13.22 -6.77 11.23
C ARG A 112 -12.84 -5.57 10.36
N VAL A 113 -12.88 -5.72 9.04
CA VAL A 113 -12.68 -4.64 8.06
C VAL A 113 -13.72 -3.54 8.27
N ILE A 114 -15.01 -3.90 8.29
CA ILE A 114 -16.13 -2.96 8.53
C ILE A 114 -15.93 -2.21 9.85
N LYS A 115 -15.59 -2.91 10.94
CA LYS A 115 -15.36 -2.27 12.26
C LYS A 115 -14.23 -1.24 12.21
N LYS A 116 -13.19 -1.46 11.41
CA LYS A 116 -12.10 -0.50 11.23
C LYS A 116 -12.55 0.69 10.37
N LEU A 117 -13.24 0.44 9.27
CA LEU A 117 -13.79 1.49 8.39
C LEU A 117 -14.74 2.44 9.15
N ARG A 118 -15.58 1.90 10.05
CA ARG A 118 -16.45 2.72 10.91
C ARG A 118 -15.68 3.70 11.79
N ARG A 119 -14.51 3.29 12.31
CA ARG A 119 -13.65 4.18 13.13
C ARG A 119 -13.00 5.28 12.31
N LEU A 120 -12.94 5.11 10.98
CA LEU A 120 -12.47 6.11 10.03
C LEU A 120 -13.61 6.99 9.50
N GLY A 121 -14.84 6.85 10.01
CA GLY A 121 -15.98 7.67 9.59
C GLY A 121 -16.67 7.20 8.30
N ILE A 122 -16.27 6.06 7.73
CA ILE A 122 -16.89 5.49 6.52
C ILE A 122 -18.31 4.99 6.82
N ARG A 123 -19.27 5.42 6.00
CA ARG A 123 -20.70 5.11 6.13
C ARG A 123 -21.28 4.34 4.95
N ARG A 124 -20.62 4.34 3.78
CA ARG A 124 -21.03 3.59 2.58
C ARG A 124 -19.87 2.71 2.06
N ILE A 125 -20.16 1.43 1.76
CA ILE A 125 -19.19 0.41 1.38
C ILE A 125 -19.78 -0.32 0.18
N ILE A 126 -19.12 -0.18 -0.96
CA ILE A 126 -19.49 -0.78 -2.24
C ILE A 126 -18.63 -2.04 -2.43
N THR A 127 -19.24 -3.14 -2.87
CA THR A 127 -18.56 -4.43 -3.12
C THR A 127 -19.16 -5.10 -4.34
N ASP A 128 -18.47 -6.12 -4.88
CA ASP A 128 -18.97 -7.00 -5.94
C ASP A 128 -20.13 -7.93 -5.52
N GLY A 129 -20.52 -7.93 -4.24
CA GLY A 129 -21.61 -8.74 -3.70
C GLY A 129 -21.25 -10.20 -3.40
N ALA A 130 -19.96 -10.58 -3.43
CA ALA A 130 -19.53 -11.92 -3.10
C ALA A 130 -19.95 -12.36 -1.68
N LYS A 131 -20.11 -13.67 -1.46
CA LYS A 131 -20.74 -14.27 -0.26
C LYS A 131 -20.16 -13.75 1.07
N GLN A 132 -18.85 -13.52 1.15
CA GLN A 132 -18.19 -12.99 2.34
C GLN A 132 -18.69 -11.60 2.75
N TYR A 133 -19.15 -10.81 1.79
CA TYR A 133 -19.67 -9.44 1.94
C TYR A 133 -21.14 -9.38 2.32
N ASN A 134 -21.89 -10.49 2.37
CA ASN A 134 -23.29 -10.47 2.82
C ASN A 134 -23.48 -9.88 4.22
N VAL A 135 -22.42 -9.86 5.06
CA VAL A 135 -22.45 -9.18 6.36
C VAL A 135 -22.55 -7.66 6.28
N ILE A 136 -22.29 -7.08 5.10
CA ILE A 136 -22.50 -5.66 4.78
C ILE A 136 -23.97 -5.40 4.43
N LYS A 137 -24.82 -6.41 4.17
CA LYS A 137 -26.26 -6.16 3.99
C LYS A 137 -26.95 -5.88 5.32
N ASN A 138 -26.51 -6.54 6.37
CA ASN A 138 -26.97 -6.34 7.76
C ASN A 138 -26.39 -5.06 8.39
N TRP A 139 -26.08 -4.07 7.57
CA TRP A 139 -25.31 -2.88 7.87
C TRP A 139 -26.10 -1.59 7.61
N ALA A 140 -27.14 -1.68 6.78
CA ALA A 140 -28.13 -0.63 6.58
C ALA A 140 -29.05 -0.55 7.81
#